data_AF-A0A1F7QDQ3-F1
#
_entry.id   AF-A0A1F7QDQ3-F1
#
_cell.length_a   1.000
_cell.length_b   1.000
_cell.length_c   1.000
_cell.angle_alpha   90.00
_cell.angle_beta   90.00
_cell.angle_gamma   90.00
#
_symmetry.space_group_name_H-M   'P 1'
#
loop_
_entity.id
_entity.type
_entity.pdbx_description
1 polymer ?
#
loop_
_entity_poly.entity_id
_entity_poly.type
_entity_poly.pdbx_seq_one_letter_code
_entity_poly.pdbx_strand_id
1 'polypeptide(L)' 'MMGSSGGWDMGFGGIFMLLPWVVLVTAVVAVIRWLSPTTGTAYASGGGDRALEILRERYARGEIGKEEFDAKRRDLGG' A
#
# COMPACT_ATOMS: atom_id res chain seq x y z
N MET A 1 -43.48 24.46 -29.23
CA MET A 1 -42.78 23.19 -28.95
C MET A 1 -41.53 23.54 -28.16
N MET A 2 -41.54 23.34 -26.83
CA MET A 2 -40.42 23.68 -25.96
C MET A 2 -39.53 22.44 -25.79
N GLY A 3 -38.32 22.49 -26.34
CA GLY A 3 -37.28 21.49 -26.12
C GLY A 3 -36.70 21.66 -24.72
N SER A 4 -37.11 20.79 -23.80
CA SER A 4 -36.49 20.68 -22.48
C SER A 4 -35.27 19.76 -22.59
N SER A 5 -34.14 20.34 -22.97
CA SER A 5 -32.81 19.72 -22.94
C SER A 5 -32.00 20.33 -21.80
N GLY A 6 -32.48 20.20 -20.57
CA GLY A 6 -31.85 20.77 -19.36
C GLY A 6 -31.59 19.77 -18.25
N GLY A 7 -31.53 18.47 -18.58
CA GLY A 7 -31.33 17.40 -17.59
C GLY A 7 -29.92 16.78 -17.58
N TRP A 8 -29.11 17.04 -18.59
CA TRP A 8 -27.78 16.42 -18.74
C TRP A 8 -26.66 17.29 -18.14
N ASP A 9 -26.91 18.58 -17.95
CA ASP A 9 -25.90 19.54 -17.46
C ASP A 9 -25.77 19.54 -15.93
N MET A 10 -26.77 19.00 -15.23
CA MET A 10 -26.85 19.06 -13.76
C MET A 10 -26.04 17.97 -13.05
N GLY A 11 -25.66 16.89 -13.75
CA GLY A 11 -24.82 15.81 -13.20
C GLY A 11 -23.33 15.99 -13.48
N PHE A 12 -22.98 16.52 -14.65
CA PHE A 12 -21.58 16.72 -15.04
C PHE A 12 -20.94 17.88 -14.27
N GLY A 13 -21.66 18.99 -14.03
CA GLY A 13 -21.10 20.14 -13.30
C GLY A 13 -20.63 19.81 -11.88
N GLY A 14 -21.35 18.95 -11.16
CA GLY A 14 -20.98 18.53 -9.80
C GLY A 14 -19.72 17.66 -9.74
N ILE A 15 -19.52 16.79 -10.74
CA ILE A 15 -18.34 15.92 -10.78
C ILE A 15 -17.08 16.69 -11.20
N PHE A 16 -17.22 17.63 -12.13
CA PHE A 16 -16.11 18.52 -12.54
C PHE A 16 -15.65 19.42 -11.37
N MET A 17 -16.53 19.74 -10.42
CA MET A 17 -16.17 20.49 -9.21
C MET A 17 -15.38 19.65 -8.20
N LEU A 18 -15.62 18.33 -8.13
CA LEU A 18 -14.90 17.40 -7.24
C LEU A 18 -13.61 16.84 -7.87
N LEU A 19 -13.51 16.87 -9.20
CA LEU A 19 -12.34 16.42 -9.95
C LEU A 19 -11.00 17.00 -9.46
N PRO A 20 -10.86 18.33 -9.23
CA PRO A 20 -9.60 18.88 -8.71
C PRO A 20 -9.26 18.37 -7.31
N TRP A 21 -10.26 18.10 -6.46
CA TRP A 21 -10.04 17.54 -5.12
C TRP A 21 -9.53 16.10 -5.17
N VAL A 22 -10.11 15.26 -6.03
CA VAL A 22 -9.65 13.88 -6.23
C VAL A 22 -8.22 13.88 -6.75
N VAL A 23 -7.92 14.68 -7.78
CA VAL A 23 -6.56 14.78 -8.34
C VAL A 23 -5.56 15.27 -7.29
N LEU A 24 -5.93 16.28 -6.49
CA LEU A 24 -5.08 16.79 -5.41
C LEU A 24 -4.77 15.70 -4.38
N VAL A 25 -5.79 14.97 -3.92
CA VAL A 25 -5.60 13.87 -2.95
C VAL A 25 -4.73 12.77 -3.55
N THR A 26 -5.01 12.35 -4.79
CA THR A 26 -4.19 11.32 -5.47
C THR A 26 -2.74 11.77 -5.63
N ALA A 27 -2.49 13.04 -5.99
CA ALA A 27 -1.15 13.58 -6.12
C ALA A 27 -0.39 13.57 -4.78
N VAL A 28 -1.03 14.02 -3.70
CA VAL A 28 -0.44 14.01 -2.35
C VAL A 28 -0.13 12.58 -1.91
N VAL A 29 -1.08 11.65 -2.06
CA VAL A 29 -0.88 10.24 -1.71
C VAL A 29 0.24 9.61 -2.55
N ALA A 30 0.31 9.92 -3.85
CA ALA A 30 1.36 9.42 -4.73
C ALA A 30 2.74 9.92 -4.31
N VAL A 31 2.86 11.22 -3.98
CA VAL A 31 4.11 11.81 -3.49
C VAL A 31 4.54 11.19 -2.16
N ILE A 32 3.61 11.03 -1.20
CA ILE A 32 3.89 10.35 0.07
C ILE A 32 4.31 8.89 -0.18
N ARG A 33 3.67 8.19 -1.12
CA ARG A 33 3.99 6.80 -1.45
C ARG A 33 5.30 6.65 -2.24
N TRP A 34 5.76 7.71 -2.91
CA TRP A 34 7.04 7.74 -3.61
C TRP A 34 8.20 8.17 -2.69
N LEU A 35 7.93 9.08 -1.76
CA LEU A 35 8.88 9.57 -0.74
C LEU A 35 8.97 8.65 0.48
N SER A 36 7.96 7.83 0.72
CA SER A 36 8.07 6.68 1.60
C SER A 36 8.65 5.55 0.75
N PRO A 37 9.98 5.31 0.76
CA PRO A 37 10.50 4.03 0.37
C PRO A 37 9.92 3.00 1.34
N THR A 38 8.69 2.57 1.05
CA THR A 38 8.13 1.39 1.70
C THR A 38 9.03 0.26 1.27
N THR A 39 9.97 -0.09 2.14
CA THR A 39 10.52 -1.43 2.36
C THR A 39 9.37 -2.38 2.71
N GLY A 40 8.36 -2.43 1.85
CA GLY A 40 7.01 -2.75 2.26
C GLY A 40 6.11 -2.87 1.05
N THR A 41 6.57 -3.66 0.07
CA THR A 41 5.73 -4.36 -0.90
C THR A 41 4.85 -5.38 -0.14
N ALA A 42 4.06 -4.92 0.81
CA ALA A 42 3.25 -5.71 1.72
C ALA A 42 1.80 -5.86 1.23
N TYR A 43 1.60 -5.92 -0.09
CA TYR A 43 0.27 -6.12 -0.67
C TYR A 43 0.16 -7.31 -1.62
N ALA A 44 1.19 -8.16 -1.76
CA ALA A 44 1.04 -9.39 -2.54
C ALA A 44 1.94 -10.58 -2.14
N SER A 45 2.97 -10.42 -1.29
CA SER A 45 3.93 -11.52 -0.98
C SER A 45 4.41 -11.61 0.49
N GLY A 46 3.96 -10.71 1.37
CA GLY A 46 4.64 -10.36 2.64
C GLY A 46 4.40 -11.24 3.87
N GLY A 47 3.99 -12.50 3.73
CA GLY A 47 3.95 -13.43 4.86
C GLY A 47 5.34 -13.90 5.28
N GLY A 48 6.14 -14.34 4.30
CA GLY A 48 7.49 -14.87 4.52
C GLY A 48 8.51 -13.81 4.89
N ASP A 49 8.55 -12.68 4.19
CA ASP A 49 9.55 -11.62 4.42
C ASP A 49 9.41 -10.98 5.81
N ARG A 50 8.19 -10.71 6.26
CA ARG A 50 7.95 -10.14 7.60
C ARG A 50 8.32 -11.13 8.70
N ALA A 51 8.02 -12.42 8.50
CA ALA A 51 8.39 -13.46 9.44
C ALA A 51 9.92 -13.63 9.52
N LEU A 52 10.62 -13.57 8.38
CA LEU A 52 12.08 -13.60 8.31
C LEU A 52 12.75 -12.37 8.94
N GLU A 53 12.16 -11.19 8.76
CA GLU A 53 12.65 -9.94 9.34
C GLU A 53 12.55 -9.95 10.87
N ILE A 54 11.40 -10.39 11.41
CA ILE A 54 11.20 -10.60 12.85
C ILE A 54 12.18 -11.66 13.40
N LEU A 55 12.41 -12.73 12.64
CA LEU A 55 13.34 -13.80 13.03
C LEU A 55 14.78 -13.29 13.14
N ARG A 56 15.20 -12.44 12.18
CA ARG A 56 16.54 -11.83 12.15
C ARG A 56 16.74 -10.84 13.30
N GLU A 57 15.72 -10.06 13.64
CA GLU A 57 15.78 -9.13 14.77
C GLU A 57 15.99 -9.86 16.10
N ARG A 58 15.30 -10.99 16.32
CA ARG A 58 15.45 -11.79 17.54
C ARG A 58 16.78 -12.53 17.62
N TYR A 59 17.31 -12.98 16.48
CA TYR A 59 18.67 -13.52 16.41
C TYR A 59 19.72 -12.45 16.77
N ALA A 60 19.55 -11.22 16.29
CA ALA A 60 20.44 -10.10 16.62
C ALA A 60 20.35 -9.68 18.10
N ARG A 61 19.17 -9.83 18.72
CA ARG A 61 18.98 -9.67 20.17
C ARG A 61 19.56 -10.83 20.99
N GLY A 62 19.98 -11.92 20.35
CA GLY A 62 20.50 -13.11 21.02
C GLY A 62 19.43 -13.96 21.72
N GLU A 63 18.15 -13.68 21.46
CA GLU A 63 17.01 -14.44 22.02
C GLU A 63 16.85 -15.82 21.37
N ILE A 64 17.43 -16.01 20.17
CA ILE A 64 17.32 -17.22 19.36
C ILE A 64 18.72 -17.65 18.93
N GLY A 65 19.01 -18.95 19.05
CA GLY A 65 20.27 -19.54 18.59
C GLY A 65 20.36 -19.66 17.08
N LYS A 66 21.59 -19.78 16.54
CA LYS A 66 21.84 -19.93 15.10
C LYS A 66 21.12 -21.15 14.50
N GLU A 67 21.00 -22.22 15.26
CA GLU A 67 20.34 -23.48 14.86
C GLU A 67 18.83 -23.30 14.69
N GLU A 68 18.17 -22.63 15.65
CA GLU A 68 16.74 -22.33 15.58
C GLU A 68 16.42 -21.31 14.47
N PHE A 69 17.33 -20.36 14.22
CA PHE A 69 17.20 -19.40 13.13
C PHE A 69 17.22 -20.11 11.76
N ASP A 70 18.16 -21.04 11.55
CA ASP A 70 18.30 -21.73 10.26
C ASP A 70 17.11 -22.65 9.97
N ALA A 71 16.61 -23.36 10.99
CA ALA A 71 15.41 -24.21 10.87
C ALA A 71 14.17 -23.40 10.44
N LYS A 72 13.90 -22.27 11.11
CA LYS A 72 12.74 -21.42 10.80
C LYS A 72 12.91 -20.65 9.49
N ARG A 73 14.14 -20.25 9.14
CA ARG A 73 14.42 -19.63 7.84
C ARG A 73 14.10 -20.57 6.68
N ARG A 74 14.43 -21.85 6.83
CA ARG A 74 14.23 -22.87 5.81
C ARG A 74 12.76 -23.25 5.64
N ASP A 75 12.00 -23.20 6.73
CA ASP A 75 10.54 -23.39 6.75
C ASP A 75 9.78 -22.22 6.10
N LEU A 76 10.26 -20.98 6.30
CA LEU A 76 9.64 -19.76 5.76
C LEU A 76 10.04 -19.42 4.31
N GLY A 77 11.09 -20.04 3.78
CA GLY A 77 11.59 -19.83 2.42
C GLY A 77 11.28 -20.97 1.44
N GLY A 78 10.52 -21.97 1.88
CA GLY A 78 10.07 -23.13 1.09
C GLY A 78 8.66 -22.97 0.53
#